data_AF-A0A844CXI0-F1
#
_entry.id   AF-A0A844CXI0-F1
#
_cell.length_a   1.000
_cell.length_b   1.000
_cell.length_c   1.000
_cell.angle_alpha   90.00
_cell.angle_beta   90.00
_cell.angle_gamma   90.00
#
_symmetry.space_group_name_H-M   'P 1'
#
loop_
_entity.id
_entity.type
_entity.pdbx_description
1 polymer ?
#
loop_
_entity_poly.entity_id
_entity_poly.type
_entity_poly.pdbx_seq_one_letter_code
_entity_poly.pdbx_strand_id
1 'polypeptide(L)'
;MTVTQLNVAVLGAGPAGLSCARHLQSDVCSVTVFDPARAQIESRGVSIRQGATVCDIWHEEGWRLASMEEGAYDVDYDVLVLALPAPQSAALLESLLPATAQQVASMAPAKEQCIWVPAVRVGLCGDWLSGGAAGDAWLSGRALAGHLLATLTTSLSNN
;
A
#
# COMPACT_ATOMS: atom_id res chain seq x y z
N MET A 1 26.89 -3.98 9.74
CA MET A 1 25.54 -4.22 10.29
C MET A 1 24.59 -4.07 9.13
N THR A 2 24.05 -5.18 8.61
CA THR A 2 23.00 -5.14 7.57
C THR A 2 21.73 -4.66 8.24
N VAL A 3 21.28 -3.45 7.89
CA VAL A 3 19.92 -3.02 8.21
C VAL A 3 19.00 -3.95 7.42
N THR A 4 18.16 -4.73 8.11
CA THR A 4 17.10 -5.49 7.46
C THR A 4 16.15 -4.50 6.78
N GLN A 5 16.01 -4.62 5.47
CA GLN A 5 15.06 -3.83 4.69
C GLN A 5 13.64 -4.15 5.13
N LEU A 6 12.78 -3.12 5.17
CA LEU A 6 11.35 -3.32 5.37
C LEU A 6 10.72 -3.84 4.08
N ASN A 7 9.95 -4.90 4.21
CA ASN A 7 9.19 -5.47 3.11
C ASN A 7 7.83 -4.77 3.03
N VAL A 8 7.56 -4.11 1.90
CA VAL A 8 6.32 -3.37 1.67
C VAL A 8 5.54 -4.04 0.55
N ALA A 9 4.29 -4.41 0.84
CA ALA A 9 3.33 -4.81 -0.18
C ALA A 9 2.51 -3.62 -0.64
N VAL A 10 2.38 -3.42 -1.94
CA VAL A 10 1.51 -2.41 -2.56
C VAL A 10 0.48 -3.09 -3.42
N LEU A 11 -0.81 -2.91 -3.12
CA LEU A 11 -1.90 -3.46 -3.93
C LEU A 11 -2.38 -2.40 -4.93
N GLY A 12 -2.19 -2.67 -6.22
CA GLY A 12 -2.52 -1.81 -7.35
C GLY A 12 -1.29 -1.15 -7.98
N ALA A 13 -1.08 -1.36 -9.28
CA ALA A 13 -0.03 -0.73 -10.07
C ALA A 13 -0.53 0.46 -10.91
N GLY A 14 -1.61 1.11 -10.45
CA GLY A 14 -2.04 2.40 -10.98
C GLY A 14 -1.10 3.55 -10.60
N PRO A 15 -1.43 4.80 -11.00
CA PRO A 15 -0.58 5.98 -10.73
C PRO A 15 -0.28 6.20 -9.24
N ALA A 16 -1.22 5.92 -8.33
CA ALA A 16 -1.01 6.03 -6.90
C ALA A 16 -0.04 4.98 -6.36
N GLY A 17 -0.29 3.70 -6.65
CA GLY A 17 0.53 2.60 -6.16
C GLY A 17 1.96 2.65 -6.72
N LEU A 18 2.13 2.90 -8.02
CA LEU A 18 3.48 3.05 -8.60
C LEU A 18 4.20 4.30 -8.09
N SER A 19 3.49 5.40 -7.82
CA SER A 19 4.09 6.57 -7.18
C SER A 19 4.61 6.24 -5.79
N CYS A 20 3.77 5.60 -4.96
CA CYS A 20 4.14 5.17 -3.61
C CYS A 20 5.34 4.22 -3.65
N ALA A 21 5.25 3.16 -4.47
CA ALA A 21 6.29 2.14 -4.58
C ALA A 21 7.65 2.72 -5.00
N ARG A 22 7.67 3.63 -5.99
CA ARG A 22 8.91 4.25 -6.47
C ARG A 22 9.55 5.18 -5.44
N HIS A 23 8.75 5.87 -4.62
CA HIS A 23 9.28 6.73 -3.56
C HIS A 23 9.74 5.96 -2.33
N LEU A 24 9.20 4.76 -2.09
CA LEU A 24 9.61 3.89 -1.00
C LEU A 24 10.86 3.07 -1.36
N GLN A 25 10.94 2.55 -2.59
CA GLN A 25 12.01 1.68 -3.03
C GLN A 25 13.39 2.33 -2.80
N SER A 26 14.17 1.73 -1.92
CA SER A 26 15.45 2.27 -1.46
C SER A 26 16.28 1.18 -0.77
N ASP A 27 17.43 1.54 -0.22
CA ASP A 27 18.27 0.61 0.54
C ASP A 27 17.64 0.17 1.87
N VAL A 28 16.57 0.84 2.34
CA VAL A 28 15.89 0.55 3.61
C VAL A 28 14.49 -0.05 3.42
N CYS A 29 13.94 -0.02 2.21
CA CYS A 29 12.63 -0.59 1.89
C CYS A 29 12.69 -1.38 0.58
N SER A 30 12.24 -2.63 0.62
CA SER A 30 11.99 -3.48 -0.54
C SER A 30 10.50 -3.50 -0.85
N VAL A 31 10.10 -3.15 -2.07
CA VAL A 31 8.69 -3.01 -2.45
C VAL A 31 8.27 -4.07 -3.46
N THR A 32 7.17 -4.74 -3.18
CA THR A 32 6.47 -5.63 -4.13
C THR A 32 5.09 -5.06 -4.44
N VAL A 33 4.83 -4.78 -5.72
CA VAL A 33 3.53 -4.32 -6.20
C VAL A 33 2.74 -5.50 -6.76
N PHE A 34 1.47 -5.62 -6.40
CA PHE A 34 0.55 -6.63 -6.92
C PHE A 34 -0.49 -5.96 -7.80
N ASP A 35 -0.69 -6.48 -9.01
CA ASP A 35 -1.68 -5.91 -9.94
C ASP A 35 -2.37 -7.01 -10.77
N PRO A 36 -3.70 -6.93 -10.97
CA PRO A 36 -4.43 -7.91 -11.78
C PRO A 36 -4.10 -7.82 -13.28
N ALA A 37 -3.58 -6.68 -13.77
CA ALA A 37 -3.21 -6.56 -15.17
C ALA A 37 -2.02 -7.47 -15.50
N ARG A 38 -2.11 -8.12 -16.66
CA ARG A 38 -1.05 -8.98 -17.21
C ARG A 38 -0.16 -8.26 -18.21
N ALA A 39 -0.47 -7.01 -18.54
CA ALA A 39 0.34 -6.19 -19.44
C ALA A 39 1.61 -5.78 -18.72
N GLN A 40 2.78 -5.96 -19.35
CA GLN A 40 4.07 -5.63 -18.75
C GLN A 40 4.12 -4.17 -18.30
N ILE A 41 4.29 -3.97 -16.99
CA ILE A 41 4.45 -2.66 -16.38
C ILE A 41 5.94 -2.50 -16.11
N GLU A 42 6.56 -1.55 -16.79
CA GLU A 42 7.95 -1.21 -16.52
C GLU A 42 8.04 -0.29 -15.30
N SER A 43 8.62 -0.82 -14.22
CA SER A 43 9.07 -0.02 -13.09
C SER A 43 10.53 -0.30 -12.80
N ARG A 44 11.39 0.70 -13.00
CA ARG A 44 12.81 0.64 -12.63
C ARG A 44 12.95 0.29 -11.14
N GLY A 45 13.55 -0.87 -10.85
CA GLY A 45 13.94 -1.28 -9.50
C GLY A 45 12.81 -1.68 -8.56
N VAL A 46 11.55 -1.67 -9.01
CA VAL A 46 10.39 -2.13 -8.22
C VAL A 46 9.93 -3.48 -8.76
N SER A 47 9.74 -4.45 -7.88
CA SER A 47 9.20 -5.76 -8.23
C SER A 47 7.70 -5.65 -8.43
N ILE A 48 7.18 -6.11 -9.58
CA ILE A 48 5.74 -6.15 -9.86
C ILE A 48 5.31 -7.59 -10.12
N ARG A 49 4.33 -8.07 -9.35
CA ARG A 49 3.61 -9.32 -9.53
C ARG A 49 2.32 -9.04 -10.32
N GLN A 50 2.35 -9.44 -11.58
CA GLN A 50 1.28 -9.22 -12.55
C GLN A 50 0.31 -10.38 -12.60
N GLY A 51 -0.94 -10.11 -12.97
CA GLY A 51 -1.99 -11.12 -12.92
C GLY A 51 -2.24 -11.63 -11.50
N ALA A 52 -2.06 -10.77 -10.50
CA ALA A 52 -2.26 -11.07 -9.09
C ALA A 52 -3.45 -10.27 -8.56
N THR A 53 -4.61 -10.92 -8.51
CA THR A 53 -5.84 -10.36 -7.95
C THR A 53 -5.89 -10.70 -6.47
N VAL A 54 -5.36 -9.82 -5.62
CA VAL A 54 -5.39 -10.02 -4.16
C VAL A 54 -6.83 -10.01 -3.68
N CYS A 55 -7.26 -11.11 -3.07
CA CYS A 55 -8.64 -11.33 -2.62
C CYS A 55 -8.78 -11.42 -1.10
N ASP A 56 -7.68 -11.64 -0.37
CA ASP A 56 -7.72 -11.72 1.08
C ASP A 56 -6.42 -11.19 1.70
N ILE A 57 -6.53 -10.66 2.92
CA ILE A 57 -5.43 -10.11 3.70
C ILE A 57 -5.61 -10.48 5.18
N TRP A 58 -4.50 -10.73 5.87
CA TRP A 58 -4.49 -10.92 7.32
C TRP A 58 -3.23 -10.35 7.94
N HIS A 59 -3.29 -10.07 9.24
CA HIS A 59 -2.20 -9.46 9.99
C HIS A 59 -1.99 -10.18 11.32
N GLU A 60 -0.81 -10.77 11.48
CA GLU A 60 -0.36 -11.40 12.73
C GLU A 60 0.88 -10.63 13.24
N GLU A 61 2.07 -11.20 13.03
CA GLU A 61 3.37 -10.53 13.25
C GLU A 61 3.79 -9.65 12.06
N GLY A 62 3.11 -9.82 10.92
CA GLY A 62 3.24 -9.04 9.69
C GLY A 62 2.02 -9.22 8.79
N TRP A 63 1.98 -8.48 7.69
CA TRP A 63 0.94 -8.57 6.67
C TRP A 63 1.17 -9.76 5.75
N ARG A 64 0.11 -10.54 5.54
CA ARG A 64 0.05 -11.62 4.56
C ARG A 64 -1.12 -11.43 3.63
N LEU A 65 -0.99 -11.99 2.43
CA LEU A 65 -1.89 -11.76 1.31
C LEU A 65 -2.23 -13.09 0.64
N ALA A 66 -3.41 -13.18 0.06
CA ALA A 66 -3.76 -14.24 -0.89
C ALA A 66 -4.28 -13.64 -2.20
N SER A 67 -3.91 -14.25 -3.32
CA SER A 67 -4.48 -13.93 -4.63
C SER A 67 -5.44 -15.02 -5.10
N MET A 68 -6.34 -14.66 -6.02
CA MET A 68 -7.22 -15.62 -6.66
C MET A 68 -6.44 -16.63 -7.51
N GLU A 69 -5.27 -16.25 -8.02
CA GLU A 69 -4.48 -17.03 -8.97
C GLU A 69 -3.51 -18.01 -8.29
N GLU A 70 -2.88 -17.60 -7.19
CA GLU A 70 -1.83 -18.38 -6.52
C GLU A 70 -2.19 -18.78 -5.07
N GLY A 71 -3.32 -18.31 -4.54
CA GLY A 71 -3.68 -18.50 -3.15
C GLY A 71 -2.80 -17.68 -2.22
N ALA A 72 -2.58 -18.18 -1.01
CA ALA A 72 -1.77 -17.51 0.02
C ALA A 72 -0.28 -17.45 -0.37
N TYR A 73 0.32 -16.28 -0.21
CA TYR A 73 1.76 -16.09 -0.38
C TYR A 73 2.51 -16.42 0.92
N ASP A 74 3.62 -17.16 0.81
CA ASP A 74 4.51 -17.49 1.93
C ASP A 74 5.57 -16.39 2.15
N VAL A 75 5.11 -15.14 2.32
CA VAL A 75 5.95 -13.96 2.56
C VAL A 75 5.22 -13.01 3.50
N ASP A 76 5.91 -12.58 4.55
CA ASP A 76 5.44 -11.55 5.48
C ASP A 76 5.92 -10.17 5.04
N TYR A 77 5.02 -9.19 5.09
CA TYR A 77 5.30 -7.79 4.81
C TYR A 77 5.17 -6.95 6.08
N ASP A 78 6.12 -6.07 6.33
CA ASP A 78 6.10 -5.14 7.47
C ASP A 78 5.03 -4.04 7.32
N VAL A 79 4.68 -3.74 6.06
CA VAL A 79 3.77 -2.65 5.68
C VAL A 79 2.88 -3.10 4.53
N LEU A 80 1.59 -2.77 4.62
CA LEU A 80 0.64 -2.91 3.54
C LEU A 80 0.19 -1.54 3.03
N VAL A 81 0.21 -1.36 1.71
CA VAL A 81 -0.32 -0.19 1.02
C VAL A 81 -1.48 -0.62 0.13
N LEU A 82 -2.65 -0.02 0.35
CA LEU A 82 -3.82 -0.20 -0.49
C LEU A 82 -3.91 0.99 -1.46
N ALA A 83 -3.55 0.77 -2.72
CA ALA A 83 -3.68 1.72 -3.82
C ALA A 83 -4.81 1.31 -4.77
N LEU A 84 -5.94 0.89 -4.19
CA LEU A 84 -7.14 0.41 -4.87
C LEU A 84 -8.27 1.45 -4.79
N PRO A 85 -9.32 1.34 -5.61
CA PRO A 85 -10.55 2.11 -5.42
C PRO A 85 -11.12 1.91 -4.01
N ALA A 86 -11.70 2.96 -3.42
CA ALA A 86 -12.20 2.95 -2.04
C ALA A 86 -13.08 1.73 -1.69
N PRO A 87 -14.05 1.29 -2.53
CA PRO A 87 -14.86 0.11 -2.20
C PRO A 87 -14.05 -1.19 -2.10
N GLN A 88 -13.00 -1.34 -2.93
CA GLN A 88 -12.14 -2.52 -2.91
C GLN A 88 -11.21 -2.49 -1.69
N SER A 89 -10.65 -1.32 -1.36
CA SER A 89 -9.87 -1.15 -0.13
C SER A 89 -10.71 -1.41 1.13
N ALA A 90 -11.93 -0.89 1.19
CA ALA A 90 -12.82 -1.11 2.33
C ALA A 90 -13.16 -2.60 2.48
N ALA A 91 -13.49 -3.29 1.39
CA ALA A 91 -13.82 -4.71 1.41
C ALA A 91 -12.69 -5.59 1.97
N LEU A 92 -11.42 -5.31 1.62
CA LEU A 92 -10.27 -6.03 2.16
C LEU A 92 -10.04 -5.74 3.65
N LEU A 93 -10.37 -4.53 4.11
CA LEU A 93 -10.14 -4.11 5.49
C LEU A 93 -11.24 -4.55 6.47
N GLU A 94 -12.45 -4.86 5.97
CA GLU A 94 -13.66 -5.07 6.78
C GLU A 94 -13.45 -6.03 7.96
N SER A 95 -12.81 -7.17 7.72
CA SER A 95 -12.60 -8.21 8.73
C SER A 95 -11.56 -7.86 9.80
N LEU A 96 -10.59 -6.99 9.47
CA LEU A 96 -9.45 -6.67 10.35
C LEU A 96 -9.60 -5.32 11.04
N LEU A 97 -10.11 -4.32 10.30
CA LEU A 97 -10.18 -2.92 10.70
C LEU A 97 -11.55 -2.32 10.30
N PRO A 98 -12.67 -2.80 10.88
CA PRO A 98 -14.02 -2.41 10.45
C PRO A 98 -14.28 -0.90 10.56
N ALA A 99 -13.72 -0.24 11.58
CA ALA A 99 -13.85 1.21 11.71
C ALA A 99 -13.15 1.96 10.54
N THR A 100 -11.96 1.51 10.15
CA THR A 100 -11.22 2.08 9.01
C THR A 100 -11.94 1.76 7.70
N ALA A 101 -12.45 0.54 7.54
CA ALA A 101 -13.22 0.14 6.36
C ALA A 101 -14.47 1.02 6.17
N GLN A 102 -15.24 1.23 7.25
CA GLN A 102 -16.41 2.12 7.25
C GLN A 102 -16.05 3.57 6.91
N GLN A 103 -14.94 4.08 7.44
CA GLN A 103 -14.44 5.42 7.10
C GLN A 103 -14.13 5.51 5.59
N VAL A 104 -13.36 4.56 5.06
CA VAL A 104 -12.98 4.52 3.63
C VAL A 104 -14.21 4.41 2.73
N ALA A 105 -15.17 3.56 3.09
CA ALA A 105 -16.40 3.35 2.30
C ALA A 105 -17.32 4.58 2.28
N SER A 106 -17.31 5.38 3.35
CA SER A 106 -18.16 6.58 3.49
C SER A 106 -17.43 7.87 3.14
N MET A 107 -16.17 7.80 2.71
CA MET A 107 -15.37 8.97 2.49
C MET A 107 -15.83 9.75 1.25
N ALA A 108 -16.32 10.97 1.48
CA ALA A 108 -16.39 11.97 0.42
C ALA A 108 -14.97 12.46 0.10
N PRO A 109 -14.72 12.99 -1.12
CA PRO A 109 -13.48 13.70 -1.42
C PRO A 109 -13.11 14.69 -0.31
N ALA A 110 -12.07 14.37 0.44
CA ALA A 110 -11.55 15.18 1.52
C ALA A 110 -10.35 15.97 0.99
N LYS A 111 -9.81 16.92 1.75
CA LYS A 111 -8.48 17.50 1.42
C LYS A 111 -7.33 16.58 1.88
N GLU A 112 -7.63 15.32 2.16
CA GLU A 112 -6.65 14.33 2.57
C GLU A 112 -5.87 13.82 1.37
N GLN A 113 -4.56 13.61 1.55
CA GLN A 113 -3.69 13.08 0.51
C GLN A 113 -3.39 11.59 0.72
N CYS A 114 -3.53 11.05 1.93
CA CYS A 114 -3.37 9.64 2.25
C CYS A 114 -3.96 9.33 3.64
N ILE A 115 -4.32 8.08 3.88
CA ILE A 115 -4.61 7.57 5.23
C ILE A 115 -3.43 6.72 5.68
N TRP A 116 -3.02 6.89 6.93
CA TRP A 116 -2.02 6.04 7.59
C TRP A 116 -2.55 5.54 8.93
N VAL A 117 -2.54 4.22 9.12
CA VAL A 117 -2.95 3.56 10.37
C VAL A 117 -1.70 2.98 11.03
N PRO A 118 -1.04 3.71 11.95
CA PRO A 118 0.28 3.32 12.47
C PRO A 118 0.24 2.04 13.32
N ALA A 119 -0.88 1.77 13.99
CA ALA A 119 -1.02 0.63 14.91
C ALA A 119 -0.76 -0.73 14.24
N VAL A 120 -1.10 -0.85 12.95
CA VAL A 120 -0.91 -2.07 12.15
C VAL A 120 -0.16 -1.78 10.85
N ARG A 121 0.43 -0.58 10.72
CA ARG A 121 1.24 -0.18 9.57
C ARG A 121 0.57 -0.40 8.20
N VAL A 122 -0.71 -0.02 8.09
CA VAL A 122 -1.42 0.00 6.79
C VAL A 122 -1.65 1.42 6.31
N GLY A 123 -1.41 1.64 5.03
CA GLY A 123 -1.60 2.91 4.35
C GLY A 123 -2.57 2.80 3.19
N LEU A 124 -3.32 3.88 2.93
CA LEU A 124 -4.21 3.98 1.77
C LEU A 124 -3.88 5.24 0.96
N CYS A 125 -3.87 5.08 -0.36
CA CYS A 125 -3.64 6.17 -1.29
C CYS A 125 -4.50 5.99 -2.57
N GLY A 126 -4.85 7.11 -3.21
CA GLY A 126 -5.75 7.15 -4.35
C GLY A 126 -6.29 8.55 -4.58
N ASP A 127 -6.71 8.82 -5.81
CA ASP A 127 -7.31 10.10 -6.20
C ASP A 127 -8.68 10.37 -5.56
N TRP A 128 -9.40 9.31 -5.21
CA TRP A 128 -10.66 9.34 -4.46
C TRP A 128 -10.54 10.04 -3.09
N LEU A 129 -9.32 10.16 -2.54
CA LEU A 129 -9.05 10.93 -1.33
C LEU A 129 -9.16 12.43 -1.54
N SER A 130 -8.76 12.93 -2.71
CA SER A 130 -8.58 14.37 -2.99
C SER A 130 -9.52 14.94 -4.06
N GLY A 131 -10.45 14.12 -4.59
CA GLY A 131 -11.50 14.57 -5.53
C GLY A 131 -11.24 14.29 -7.00
N GLY A 132 -10.23 13.49 -7.33
CA GLY A 132 -10.10 12.91 -8.67
C GLY A 132 -9.47 13.82 -9.73
N ALA A 133 -8.80 14.90 -9.37
CA ALA A 133 -8.14 15.76 -10.36
C ALA A 133 -6.93 15.05 -11.00
N ALA A 134 -6.56 15.49 -12.20
CA ALA A 134 -5.42 14.92 -12.92
C ALA A 134 -4.14 15.06 -12.08
N GLY A 135 -3.53 13.93 -11.71
CA GLY A 135 -2.31 13.88 -10.91
C GLY A 135 -2.53 13.61 -9.42
N ASP A 136 -3.76 13.67 -8.91
CA ASP A 136 -4.06 13.46 -7.48
C ASP A 136 -3.66 12.06 -7.01
N ALA A 137 -3.90 11.04 -7.83
CA ALA A 137 -3.45 9.67 -7.54
C ALA A 137 -1.94 9.61 -7.28
N TRP A 138 -1.12 10.23 -8.14
CA TRP A 138 0.33 10.23 -8.00
C TRP A 138 0.78 10.99 -6.75
N LEU A 139 0.17 12.16 -6.49
CA LEU A 139 0.47 12.97 -5.30
C LEU A 139 0.09 12.23 -4.02
N SER A 140 -1.04 11.54 -4.02
CA SER A 140 -1.51 10.73 -2.91
C SER A 140 -0.51 9.59 -2.58
N GLY A 141 -0.05 8.86 -3.59
CA GLY A 141 0.97 7.83 -3.41
C GLY A 141 2.30 8.39 -2.86
N ARG A 142 2.73 9.55 -3.35
CA ARG A 142 3.94 10.23 -2.85
C ARG A 142 3.78 10.69 -1.40
N ALA A 143 2.61 11.23 -1.04
CA ALA A 143 2.32 11.67 0.32
C ALA A 143 2.40 10.49 1.30
N LEU A 144 1.78 9.35 0.95
CA LEU A 144 1.84 8.15 1.78
C LEU A 144 3.27 7.64 1.97
N ALA A 145 4.06 7.58 0.89
CA ALA A 145 5.47 7.21 0.98
C ALA A 145 6.27 8.13 1.92
N GLY A 146 6.01 9.44 1.89
CA GLY A 146 6.62 10.41 2.80
C GLY A 146 6.27 10.14 4.27
N HIS A 147 5.00 9.85 4.57
CA HIS A 147 4.56 9.51 5.93
C HIS A 147 5.23 8.23 6.45
N LEU A 148 5.34 7.21 5.60
CA LEU A 148 6.02 5.96 5.91
C LEU A 148 7.48 6.22 6.27
N LEU A 149 8.26 6.84 5.37
CA LEU A 149 9.68 7.10 5.59
C LEU A 149 9.95 7.98 6.83
N ALA A 150 9.09 8.95 7.12
CA ALA A 150 9.18 9.76 8.33
C ALA A 150 8.96 8.94 9.62
N THR A 151 8.00 8.00 9.58
CA THR A 151 7.72 7.10 10.70
C THR A 151 8.91 6.14 10.97
N LEU A 152 9.58 5.70 9.90
CA LEU A 152 10.76 4.85 9.99
C LEU A 152 11.96 5.58 10.60
N THR A 153 12.18 6.83 10.19
CA THR A 153 13.28 7.66 10.71
C THR A 153 13.13 7.89 12.22
N THR A 154 11.90 8.10 12.69
CA THR A 154 11.59 8.33 14.11
C THR A 154 11.81 7.07 14.96
N SER A 155 11.53 5.88 14.41
CA SER A 155 11.79 4.61 15.09
C SER A 155 13.28 4.31 15.23
N LEU A 156 14.10 4.76 14.28
CA LEU A 156 15.56 4.58 14.30
C LEU A 156 16.27 5.57 15.23
N SER A 157 15.70 6.75 15.50
CA SER A 157 16.28 7.74 16.42
C SER A 157 15.96 7.48 17.89
N ASN A 158 14.96 6.64 18.18
CA ASN A 158 14.50 6.32 19.54
C ASN A 158 15.09 5.00 20.09
N ASN A 159 16.05 4.39 19.38
CA ASN A 159 16.86 3.24 19.80
C ASN A 159 18.34 3.62 19.87
#